data_AF-A0AA86VPB7-F1
#
_entry.id   AF-A0AA86VPB7-F1
#
_cell.length_a   1.000
_cell.length_b   1.000
_cell.length_c   1.000
_cell.angle_alpha   90.00
_cell.angle_beta   90.00
_cell.angle_gamma   90.00
#
_symmetry.space_group_name_H-M   'P 1'
#
loop_
_entity.id
_entity.type
_entity.pdbx_description
1 polymer ?
#
loop_
_entity_poly.entity_id
_entity_poly.type
_entity_poly.pdbx_seq_one_letter_code
_entity_poly.pdbx_strand_id
1 'polypeptide(L)'
;MATEENESTQRNTLVVRKSCFGLPTGCPQCLSAYIFLKFSQVQFSLDYHPNYPDSDQIPYFETGDYVTYNNEKEGIIECLKRDVGDLDTGVSSLPDWIATKVLLTTWLADALEYELWVGCSGSSAYNIYYSDLPWPIGKVLCWKKAFWVTQKHGISKDNAEVKEEEIYGRANSAYDALSILLGEQKYLFENRPSSLDAIFLAHALVVLKALPESSILRANFLERTILVRYVQQCTAEIIEASAIPSNYPDFHAEPSSSASKGRSTPGSKPKTKPKRKPQTKEEKTFRRRAKYFVVAQVVAVILFLSVRSGLGDNADLELDDAGYDLDE
;
A
#
# COMPACT_ATOMS: atom_id res chain seq x y z
N MET A 1 12.46 -45.27 27.69
CA MET A 1 13.09 -44.02 27.25
C MET A 1 12.25 -43.54 26.08
N ALA A 2 11.20 -42.77 26.40
CA ALA A 2 10.27 -42.26 25.39
C ALA A 2 10.92 -41.01 24.78
N THR A 3 11.15 -41.05 23.48
CA THR A 3 11.52 -39.88 22.69
C THR A 3 10.30 -38.98 22.58
N GLU A 4 10.33 -37.87 23.32
CA GLU A 4 9.44 -36.74 23.08
C GLU A 4 9.81 -36.16 21.70
N GLU A 5 8.99 -36.46 20.70
CA GLU A 5 8.96 -35.69 19.46
C GLU A 5 8.42 -34.31 19.81
N ASN A 6 9.33 -33.35 20.00
CA ASN A 6 9.01 -31.94 19.96
C ASN A 6 8.61 -31.63 18.51
N GLU A 7 7.35 -31.85 18.15
CA GLU A 7 6.72 -31.17 17.02
C GLU A 7 6.75 -29.68 17.33
N SER A 8 7.84 -29.01 16.98
CA SER A 8 7.84 -27.57 16.80
C SER A 8 6.80 -27.31 15.71
N THR A 9 5.57 -27.00 16.10
CA THR A 9 4.53 -26.57 15.18
C THR A 9 5.11 -25.36 14.45
N GLN A 10 5.59 -25.56 13.21
CA GLN A 10 6.24 -24.51 12.44
C GLN A 10 5.22 -23.38 12.27
N ARG A 11 5.49 -22.25 12.94
CA ARG A 11 4.55 -21.15 12.98
C ARG A 11 4.71 -20.33 11.72
N ASN A 12 3.83 -20.56 10.77
CA ASN A 12 3.78 -19.78 9.54
C ASN A 12 3.34 -18.34 9.85
N THR A 13 4.07 -17.34 9.36
CA THR A 13 3.74 -15.93 9.57
C THR A 13 3.76 -15.17 8.26
N LEU A 14 2.64 -14.53 7.92
CA LEU A 14 2.59 -13.56 6.83
C LEU A 14 2.86 -12.17 7.41
N VAL A 15 3.97 -11.57 7.01
CA VAL A 15 4.29 -10.19 7.39
C VAL A 15 3.79 -9.25 6.30
N VAL A 16 2.90 -8.35 6.68
CA VAL A 16 2.22 -7.41 5.80
C VAL A 16 2.45 -5.96 6.24
N ARG A 17 2.00 -5.03 5.39
CA ARG A 17 1.76 -3.66 5.82
C ARG A 17 0.53 -3.62 6.73
N LYS A 18 0.49 -2.63 7.61
CA LYS A 18 -0.56 -2.52 8.64
C LYS A 18 -1.98 -2.58 8.08
N SER A 19 -2.90 -2.92 8.98
CA SER A 19 -4.33 -2.82 8.72
C SER A 19 -4.74 -1.38 8.41
N CYS A 20 -5.65 -1.23 7.46
CA CYS A 20 -6.15 0.07 7.03
C CYS A 20 -7.53 -0.08 6.40
N PHE A 21 -8.40 0.92 6.51
CA PHE A 21 -9.73 0.92 5.88
C PHE A 21 -10.62 -0.30 6.22
N GLY A 22 -10.44 -0.88 7.41
CA GLY A 22 -11.17 -2.09 7.82
C GLY A 22 -10.72 -3.37 7.12
N LEU A 23 -9.59 -3.34 6.39
CA LEU A 23 -8.95 -4.50 5.79
C LEU A 23 -7.81 -5.01 6.68
N PRO A 24 -7.47 -6.32 6.63
CA PRO A 24 -6.34 -6.89 7.37
C PRO A 24 -5.02 -6.21 7.00
N THR A 25 -4.92 -5.72 5.75
CA THR A 25 -3.86 -4.86 5.26
C THR A 25 -4.41 -3.91 4.20
N GLY A 26 -3.95 -2.66 4.19
CA GLY A 26 -4.37 -1.68 3.18
C GLY A 26 -3.63 -1.79 1.85
N CYS A 27 -2.54 -2.57 1.79
CA CYS A 27 -1.70 -2.69 0.60
C CYS A 27 -2.23 -3.79 -0.33
N PRO A 28 -2.46 -3.49 -1.63
CA PRO A 28 -3.00 -4.48 -2.58
C PRO A 28 -2.17 -5.77 -2.67
N GLN A 29 -0.84 -5.67 -2.75
CA GLN A 29 0.05 -6.83 -2.82
C GLN A 29 0.06 -7.66 -1.53
N CYS A 30 -0.01 -6.99 -0.37
CA CYS A 30 -0.13 -7.70 0.91
C CYS A 30 -1.48 -8.42 1.01
N LEU A 31 -2.54 -7.78 0.51
CA LEU A 31 -3.89 -8.31 0.58
C LEU A 31 -4.06 -9.50 -0.37
N SER A 32 -3.44 -9.50 -1.55
CA SER A 32 -3.47 -10.66 -2.46
C SER A 32 -2.77 -11.87 -1.84
N ALA A 33 -1.60 -11.69 -1.20
CA ALA A 33 -0.91 -12.77 -0.49
C ALA A 33 -1.76 -13.32 0.68
N TYR A 34 -2.38 -12.44 1.46
CA TYR A 34 -3.29 -12.83 2.54
C TYR A 34 -4.47 -13.67 2.02
N ILE A 35 -5.13 -13.22 0.94
CA ILE A 35 -6.29 -13.92 0.36
C ILE A 35 -5.85 -15.26 -0.25
N PHE A 36 -4.70 -15.30 -0.92
CA PHE A 36 -4.14 -16.53 -1.47
C PHE A 36 -3.91 -17.59 -0.39
N LEU A 37 -3.31 -17.23 0.74
CA LEU A 37 -3.11 -18.16 1.87
C LEU A 37 -4.44 -18.60 2.48
N LYS A 38 -5.44 -17.72 2.56
CA LYS A 38 -6.79 -18.08 3.02
C LYS A 38 -7.47 -19.06 2.06
N PHE A 39 -7.36 -18.87 0.76
CA PHE A 39 -7.86 -19.80 -0.24
C PHE A 39 -7.11 -21.14 -0.24
N SER A 40 -5.83 -21.12 0.11
CA SER A 40 -5.02 -22.33 0.29
C SER A 40 -5.31 -23.07 1.60
N GLN A 41 -6.18 -22.53 2.47
CA GLN A 41 -6.55 -23.09 3.77
C GLN A 41 -5.34 -23.32 4.70
N VAL A 42 -4.28 -22.54 4.51
CA VAL A 42 -3.07 -22.59 5.33
C VAL A 42 -3.34 -21.86 6.64
N GLN A 43 -2.94 -22.45 7.76
CA GLN A 43 -2.92 -21.76 9.05
C GLN A 43 -1.69 -20.87 9.15
N PHE A 44 -1.87 -19.59 9.42
CA PHE A 44 -0.78 -18.62 9.57
C PHE A 44 -1.15 -17.51 10.56
N SER A 45 -0.15 -16.93 11.21
CA SER A 45 -0.30 -15.64 11.92
C SER A 45 -0.07 -14.46 10.97
N LEU A 46 -0.84 -13.40 11.16
CA LEU A 46 -0.61 -12.13 10.47
C LEU A 46 0.22 -11.22 11.37
N ASP A 47 1.33 -10.68 10.87
CA ASP A 47 2.16 -9.72 11.58
C ASP A 47 2.46 -8.49 10.68
N TYR A 48 2.95 -7.40 11.28
CA TYR A 48 3.28 -6.17 10.57
C TYR A 48 4.64 -5.61 10.99
N HIS A 49 5.41 -5.15 10.00
CA HIS A 49 6.71 -4.55 10.25
C HIS A 49 6.68 -3.02 10.07
N PRO A 50 6.86 -2.21 11.15
CA PRO A 50 6.77 -0.76 11.06
C PRO A 50 8.02 -0.09 10.47
N ASN A 51 9.18 -0.76 10.46
CA ASN A 51 10.47 -0.10 10.23
C ASN A 51 10.86 0.10 8.76
N TYR A 52 10.09 -0.46 7.81
CA TYR A 52 10.45 -0.43 6.38
C TYR A 52 9.26 -0.06 5.47
N PRO A 53 8.76 1.19 5.57
CA PRO A 53 7.61 1.66 4.79
C PRO A 53 7.83 1.63 3.27
N ASP A 54 9.07 1.71 2.79
CA ASP A 54 9.40 1.67 1.36
C ASP A 54 9.94 0.32 0.87
N SER A 55 10.00 -0.69 1.73
CA SER A 55 10.56 -1.98 1.33
C SER A 55 9.71 -2.65 0.25
N ASP A 56 10.39 -3.10 -0.80
CA ASP A 56 9.89 -3.95 -1.88
C ASP A 56 9.78 -5.43 -1.45
N GLN A 57 10.40 -5.78 -0.31
CA GLN A 57 10.35 -7.12 0.27
C GLN A 57 9.02 -7.43 0.97
N ILE A 58 8.20 -6.42 1.28
CA ILE A 58 6.90 -6.61 1.94
C ILE A 58 5.80 -6.72 0.87
N PRO A 59 4.90 -7.72 0.91
CA PRO A 59 4.78 -8.75 1.96
C PRO A 59 5.87 -9.82 1.89
N TYR A 60 6.12 -10.52 3.00
CA TYR A 60 6.94 -11.73 2.99
C TYR A 60 6.34 -12.80 3.91
N PHE A 61 6.68 -14.05 3.65
CA PHE A 61 6.12 -15.20 4.35
C PHE A 61 7.22 -16.00 5.03
N GLU A 62 7.08 -16.20 6.34
CA GLU A 62 8.02 -16.95 7.17
C GLU A 62 7.46 -18.36 7.38
N THR A 63 8.23 -19.37 6.98
CA THR A 63 7.91 -20.80 7.16
C THR A 63 9.09 -21.49 7.84
N GLY A 64 9.00 -21.67 9.17
CA GLY A 64 10.13 -22.19 9.95
C GLY A 64 11.36 -21.28 9.83
N ASP A 65 12.46 -21.82 9.31
CA ASP A 65 13.72 -21.07 9.11
C ASP A 65 13.82 -20.40 7.71
N TYR A 66 12.78 -20.54 6.87
CA TYR A 66 12.75 -19.99 5.51
C TYR A 66 11.89 -18.74 5.43
N VAL A 67 12.33 -17.76 4.63
CA VAL A 67 11.58 -16.53 4.36
C VAL A 67 11.46 -16.31 2.86
N THR A 68 10.23 -16.16 2.41
CA THR A 68 9.85 -15.91 1.02
C THR A 68 9.52 -14.43 0.83
N TYR A 69 10.32 -13.71 0.05
CA TYR A 69 10.18 -12.26 -0.10
C TYR A 69 9.41 -11.85 -1.37
N ASN A 70 8.67 -10.73 -1.30
CA ASN A 70 7.95 -10.23 -2.47
C ASN A 70 8.84 -9.77 -3.63
N ASN A 71 10.09 -9.38 -3.36
CA ASN A 71 11.02 -8.92 -4.41
C ASN A 71 11.78 -10.06 -5.11
N GLU A 72 11.44 -11.32 -4.82
CA GLU A 72 11.87 -12.45 -5.65
C GLU A 72 11.32 -12.32 -7.07
N LYS A 73 12.03 -12.87 -8.07
CA LYS A 73 11.82 -12.60 -9.50
C LYS A 73 10.37 -12.75 -10.01
N GLU A 74 9.60 -13.65 -9.38
CA GLU A 74 8.24 -14.00 -9.79
C GLU A 74 7.16 -13.40 -8.86
N GLY A 75 7.56 -12.66 -7.82
CA GLY A 75 6.68 -12.11 -6.80
C GLY A 75 6.25 -13.12 -5.75
N ILE A 76 5.65 -12.62 -4.65
CA ILE A 76 5.29 -13.45 -3.50
C ILE A 76 4.32 -14.59 -3.85
N ILE A 77 3.33 -14.34 -4.72
CA ILE A 77 2.28 -15.34 -5.03
C ILE A 77 2.88 -16.57 -5.71
N GLU A 78 3.76 -16.39 -6.70
CA GLU A 78 4.41 -17.53 -7.37
C GLU A 78 5.31 -18.30 -6.42
N CYS A 79 5.93 -17.62 -5.46
CA CYS A 79 6.72 -18.28 -4.44
C CYS A 79 5.86 -19.06 -3.43
N LEU A 80 4.76 -18.47 -2.97
CA LEU A 80 3.78 -19.14 -2.10
C LEU A 80 3.19 -20.40 -2.75
N LYS A 81 2.96 -20.41 -4.07
CA LYS A 81 2.50 -21.62 -4.76
C LYS A 81 3.47 -22.80 -4.61
N ARG A 82 4.78 -22.53 -4.60
CA ARG A 82 5.81 -23.56 -4.43
C ARG A 82 5.84 -24.07 -2.98
N ASP A 83 5.62 -23.17 -2.02
CA ASP A 83 5.77 -23.46 -0.60
C ASP A 83 4.52 -24.10 0.02
N VAL A 84 3.32 -23.59 -0.34
CA VAL A 84 2.06 -23.96 0.31
C VAL A 84 1.06 -24.69 -0.61
N GLY A 85 1.36 -24.80 -1.90
CA GLY A 85 0.54 -25.48 -2.89
C GLY A 85 -0.01 -24.55 -3.98
N ASP A 86 -0.04 -25.05 -5.21
CA ASP A 86 -0.45 -24.28 -6.38
C ASP A 86 -1.96 -24.41 -6.65
N LEU A 87 -2.71 -23.36 -6.29
CA LEU A 87 -4.14 -23.20 -6.57
C LEU A 87 -4.46 -23.18 -8.08
N ASP A 88 -3.46 -22.94 -8.93
CA ASP A 88 -3.67 -22.77 -10.36
C ASP A 88 -3.55 -24.10 -11.14
N THR A 89 -3.24 -25.19 -10.45
CA THR A 89 -3.12 -26.52 -11.04
C THR A 89 -4.41 -26.94 -11.74
N GLY A 90 -4.41 -27.01 -13.07
CA GLY A 90 -5.57 -27.37 -13.90
C GLY A 90 -6.30 -26.17 -14.52
N VAL A 91 -6.36 -25.03 -13.83
CA VAL A 91 -6.94 -23.79 -14.40
C VAL A 91 -5.95 -23.03 -15.26
N SER A 92 -4.65 -23.15 -14.99
CA SER A 92 -3.60 -22.46 -15.75
C SER A 92 -3.48 -22.89 -17.21
N SER A 93 -4.02 -24.06 -17.56
CA SER A 93 -4.11 -24.54 -18.94
C SER A 93 -5.33 -24.02 -19.72
N LEU A 94 -6.24 -23.28 -19.08
CA LEU A 94 -7.43 -22.75 -19.75
C LEU A 94 -7.06 -21.61 -20.73
N PRO A 95 -7.76 -21.48 -21.87
CA PRO A 95 -7.40 -20.51 -22.91
C PRO A 95 -7.34 -19.06 -22.43
N ASP A 96 -8.26 -18.65 -21.56
CA ASP A 96 -8.39 -17.27 -21.09
C ASP A 96 -7.49 -16.96 -19.86
N TRP A 97 -6.76 -17.95 -19.35
CA TRP A 97 -5.92 -17.81 -18.16
C TRP A 97 -4.86 -16.72 -18.32
N ILE A 98 -4.07 -16.81 -19.39
CA ILE A 98 -2.95 -15.87 -19.63
C ILE A 98 -3.49 -14.47 -19.86
N ALA A 99 -4.56 -14.33 -20.65
CA ALA A 99 -5.19 -13.04 -20.92
C ALA A 99 -5.69 -12.39 -19.61
N THR A 100 -6.37 -13.16 -18.76
CA THR A 100 -6.88 -12.68 -17.48
C THR A 100 -5.76 -12.31 -16.51
N LYS A 101 -4.69 -13.11 -16.45
CA LYS A 101 -3.49 -12.78 -15.66
C LYS A 101 -2.92 -11.43 -16.10
N VAL A 102 -2.81 -11.19 -17.40
CA VAL A 102 -2.34 -9.90 -17.94
C VAL A 102 -3.28 -8.76 -17.56
N LEU A 103 -4.60 -8.91 -17.73
CA LEU A 103 -5.59 -7.88 -17.36
C LEU A 103 -5.45 -7.46 -15.88
N LEU A 104 -5.33 -8.44 -14.98
CA LEU A 104 -5.23 -8.19 -13.54
C LEU A 104 -3.88 -7.57 -13.16
N THR A 105 -2.78 -8.15 -13.65
CA THR A 105 -1.41 -7.76 -13.23
C THR A 105 -0.85 -6.55 -13.95
N THR A 106 -1.50 -6.09 -15.03
CA THR A 106 -1.10 -4.88 -15.77
C THR A 106 -2.20 -3.83 -15.72
N TRP A 107 -3.32 -4.01 -16.44
CA TRP A 107 -4.31 -2.93 -16.62
C TRP A 107 -4.96 -2.51 -15.30
N LEU A 108 -5.43 -3.47 -14.51
CA LEU A 108 -6.04 -3.15 -13.21
C LEU A 108 -5.00 -2.70 -12.18
N ALA A 109 -3.84 -3.34 -12.15
CA ALA A 109 -2.75 -2.95 -11.25
C ALA A 109 -2.26 -1.52 -11.52
N ASP A 110 -2.08 -1.15 -12.80
CA ASP A 110 -1.68 0.19 -13.22
C ASP A 110 -2.76 1.22 -12.89
N ALA A 111 -4.04 0.90 -13.12
CA ALA A 111 -5.13 1.81 -12.78
C ALA A 111 -5.25 2.03 -11.27
N LEU A 112 -5.08 0.98 -10.45
CA LEU A 112 -5.09 1.12 -9.00
C LEU A 112 -3.87 1.89 -8.49
N GLU A 113 -2.69 1.67 -9.07
CA GLU A 113 -1.48 2.43 -8.73
C GLU A 113 -1.66 3.91 -9.09
N TYR A 114 -2.13 4.21 -10.30
CA TYR A 114 -2.45 5.57 -10.72
C TYR A 114 -3.43 6.22 -9.74
N GLU A 115 -4.52 5.54 -9.39
CA GLU A 115 -5.56 6.10 -8.54
C GLU A 115 -5.07 6.40 -7.12
N LEU A 116 -4.29 5.48 -6.54
CA LEU A 116 -3.75 5.61 -5.19
C LEU A 116 -2.77 6.79 -5.08
N TRP A 117 -1.94 7.01 -6.11
CA TRP A 117 -0.80 7.93 -6.03
C TRP A 117 -1.00 9.26 -6.77
N VAL A 118 -1.82 9.29 -7.82
CA VAL A 118 -1.97 10.42 -8.75
C VAL A 118 -3.43 10.86 -8.89
N GLY A 119 -4.35 9.93 -9.21
CA GLY A 119 -5.74 10.26 -9.56
C GLY A 119 -6.57 10.80 -8.39
N CYS A 120 -6.35 10.29 -7.17
CA CYS A 120 -6.96 10.80 -5.95
C CYS A 120 -6.02 11.74 -5.19
N SER A 121 -6.52 12.36 -4.10
CA SER A 121 -5.76 13.25 -3.20
C SER A 121 -4.49 12.65 -2.54
N GLY A 122 -4.11 11.40 -2.88
CA GLY A 122 -2.99 10.66 -2.29
C GLY A 122 -3.18 10.30 -0.81
N SER A 123 -4.32 10.67 -0.21
CA SER A 123 -4.60 10.42 1.20
C SER A 123 -4.70 8.92 1.51
N SER A 124 -5.29 8.14 0.62
CA SER A 124 -5.39 6.69 0.77
C SER A 124 -4.01 6.03 0.73
N ALA A 125 -3.18 6.33 -0.26
CA ALA A 125 -1.81 5.83 -0.32
C ALA A 125 -0.99 6.27 0.91
N TYR A 126 -1.09 7.54 1.32
CA TYR A 126 -0.41 8.01 2.52
C TYR A 126 -0.81 7.21 3.76
N ASN A 127 -2.10 6.93 3.95
CA ASN A 127 -2.59 6.17 5.08
C ASN A 127 -2.11 4.71 5.06
N ILE A 128 -2.03 4.08 3.88
CA ILE A 128 -1.56 2.70 3.71
C ILE A 128 -0.06 2.58 3.98
N TYR A 129 0.75 3.49 3.44
CA TYR A 129 2.20 3.30 3.37
C TYR A 129 2.99 4.14 4.38
N TYR A 130 2.50 5.33 4.76
CA TYR A 130 3.35 6.36 5.37
C TYR A 130 2.78 7.03 6.62
N SER A 131 1.57 6.69 7.06
CA SER A 131 0.93 7.38 8.18
C SER A 131 1.58 7.13 9.55
N ASP A 132 2.42 6.11 9.69
CA ASP A 132 3.20 5.86 10.92
C ASP A 132 4.53 6.62 10.96
N LEU A 133 4.90 7.28 9.86
CA LEU A 133 6.17 7.98 9.77
C LEU A 133 6.07 9.40 10.33
N PRO A 134 7.10 9.86 11.06
CA PRO A 134 7.16 11.24 11.51
C PRO A 134 7.08 12.22 10.33
N TRP A 135 6.36 13.32 10.54
CA TRP A 135 6.45 14.45 9.62
C TRP A 135 7.89 15.03 9.68
N PRO A 136 8.53 15.37 8.54
CA PRO A 136 7.98 15.39 7.17
C PRO A 136 8.26 14.14 6.33
N ILE A 137 8.91 13.12 6.89
CA ILE A 137 9.46 11.96 6.14
C ILE A 137 8.38 11.29 5.29
N GLY A 138 7.24 10.95 5.89
CA GLY A 138 6.15 10.29 5.15
C GLY A 138 5.60 11.11 3.98
N LYS A 139 5.59 12.45 4.10
CA LYS A 139 5.12 13.33 3.01
C LYS A 139 6.11 13.36 1.85
N VAL A 140 7.41 13.39 2.14
CA VAL A 140 8.46 13.36 1.13
C VAL A 140 8.44 12.03 0.37
N LEU A 141 8.31 10.91 1.08
CA LEU A 141 8.22 9.57 0.47
C LEU A 141 6.96 9.42 -0.39
N CYS A 142 5.81 9.89 0.10
CA CYS A 142 4.57 9.91 -0.66
C CYS A 142 4.71 10.71 -1.97
N TRP A 143 5.33 11.89 -1.91
CA TRP A 143 5.58 12.71 -3.09
C TRP A 143 6.57 12.03 -4.06
N LYS A 144 7.65 11.42 -3.54
CA LYS A 144 8.61 10.66 -4.36
C LYS A 144 7.94 9.53 -5.12
N LYS A 145 7.07 8.75 -4.46
CA LYS A 145 6.34 7.64 -5.10
C LYS A 145 5.31 8.17 -6.10
N ALA A 146 4.56 9.21 -5.77
CA ALA A 146 3.64 9.86 -6.72
C ALA A 146 4.36 10.34 -7.98
N PHE A 147 5.51 11.02 -7.83
CA PHE A 147 6.34 11.45 -8.95
C PHE A 147 6.83 10.27 -9.80
N TRP A 148 7.27 9.18 -9.16
CA TRP A 148 7.68 7.97 -9.88
C TRP A 148 6.54 7.34 -10.68
N VAL A 149 5.32 7.29 -10.12
CA VAL A 149 4.12 6.78 -10.84
C VAL A 149 3.79 7.68 -12.04
N THR A 150 3.85 9.01 -11.87
CA THR A 150 3.70 9.97 -12.97
C THR A 150 4.69 9.68 -14.11
N GLN A 151 5.97 9.47 -13.79
CA GLN A 151 7.01 9.16 -14.79
C GLN A 151 6.79 7.78 -15.44
N LYS A 152 6.45 6.74 -14.66
CA LYS A 152 6.16 5.39 -15.16
C LYS A 152 5.09 5.41 -16.25
N HIS A 153 4.04 6.21 -16.07
CA HIS A 153 2.93 6.32 -17.03
C HIS A 153 3.16 7.38 -18.12
N GLY A 154 4.31 8.06 -18.12
CA GLY A 154 4.63 9.12 -19.08
C GLY A 154 3.66 10.31 -19.00
N ILE A 155 3.15 10.58 -17.80
CA ILE A 155 2.20 11.68 -17.56
C ILE A 155 2.98 12.99 -17.48
N SER A 156 2.65 13.91 -18.35
CA SER A 156 3.10 15.29 -18.38
C SER A 156 1.90 16.23 -18.24
N LYS A 157 2.15 17.52 -18.10
CA LYS A 157 1.06 18.52 -18.03
C LYS A 157 0.22 18.56 -19.31
N ASP A 158 0.82 18.26 -20.46
CA ASP A 158 0.18 18.40 -21.76
C ASP A 158 -0.61 17.16 -22.19
N ASN A 159 -0.38 16.00 -21.55
CA ASN A 159 -1.02 14.73 -21.91
C ASN A 159 -1.78 14.08 -20.74
N ALA A 160 -1.92 14.76 -19.60
CA ALA A 160 -2.48 14.19 -18.37
C ALA A 160 -3.89 13.62 -18.59
N GLU A 161 -4.78 14.39 -19.21
CA GLU A 161 -6.17 13.97 -19.49
C GLU A 161 -6.21 12.75 -20.42
N VAL A 162 -5.43 12.77 -21.51
CA VAL A 162 -5.35 11.64 -22.46
C VAL A 162 -4.82 10.37 -21.78
N LYS A 163 -3.82 10.50 -20.91
CA LYS A 163 -3.24 9.37 -20.18
C LYS A 163 -4.19 8.82 -19.13
N GLU A 164 -4.92 9.69 -18.45
CA GLU A 164 -5.97 9.31 -17.52
C GLU A 164 -7.09 8.54 -18.22
N GLU A 165 -7.58 9.03 -19.36
CA GLU A 165 -8.57 8.34 -20.20
C GLU A 165 -8.06 6.97 -20.68
N GLU A 166 -6.80 6.87 -21.09
CA GLU A 166 -6.18 5.60 -21.50
C GLU A 166 -6.16 4.57 -20.35
N ILE A 167 -5.73 5.01 -19.16
CA ILE A 167 -5.63 4.15 -17.97
C ILE A 167 -7.02 3.64 -17.56
N TYR A 168 -8.01 4.52 -17.42
CA TYR A 168 -9.35 4.09 -17.05
C TYR A 168 -10.08 3.35 -18.17
N GLY A 169 -9.82 3.67 -19.45
CA GLY A 169 -10.36 2.95 -20.60
C GLY A 169 -9.93 1.48 -20.58
N ARG A 170 -8.65 1.23 -20.32
CA ARG A 170 -8.12 -0.14 -20.11
C ARG A 170 -8.73 -0.80 -18.89
N ALA A 171 -8.83 -0.11 -17.75
CA ALA A 171 -9.45 -0.66 -16.55
C ALA A 171 -10.92 -1.05 -16.77
N ASN A 172 -11.68 -0.22 -17.49
CA ASN A 172 -13.06 -0.49 -17.85
C ASN A 172 -13.18 -1.74 -18.73
N SER A 173 -12.34 -1.83 -19.77
CA SER A 173 -12.29 -3.02 -20.63
C SER A 173 -11.92 -4.28 -19.84
N ALA A 174 -11.01 -4.19 -18.87
CA ALA A 174 -10.68 -5.30 -17.98
C ALA A 174 -11.87 -5.69 -17.09
N TYR A 175 -12.58 -4.73 -16.49
CA TYR A 175 -13.77 -5.02 -15.70
C TYR A 175 -14.89 -5.66 -16.53
N ASP A 176 -15.11 -5.19 -17.75
CA ASP A 176 -16.13 -5.75 -18.63
C ASP A 176 -15.77 -7.18 -19.03
N ALA A 177 -14.51 -7.44 -19.40
CA ALA A 177 -14.01 -8.77 -19.70
C ALA A 177 -14.12 -9.72 -18.50
N LEU A 178 -13.74 -9.28 -17.30
CA LEU A 178 -13.86 -10.07 -16.07
C LEU A 178 -15.32 -10.33 -15.71
N SER A 179 -16.21 -9.36 -15.94
CA SER A 179 -17.64 -9.53 -15.69
C SER A 179 -18.26 -10.57 -16.62
N ILE A 180 -17.83 -10.62 -17.89
CA ILE A 180 -18.24 -11.64 -18.86
C ILE A 180 -17.68 -13.00 -18.48
N LEU A 181 -16.38 -13.07 -18.16
CA LEU A 181 -15.68 -14.29 -17.76
C LEU A 181 -16.33 -14.92 -16.53
N LEU A 182 -16.59 -14.11 -15.50
CA LEU A 182 -17.19 -14.58 -14.25
C LEU A 182 -18.64 -15.03 -14.45
N GLY A 183 -19.46 -14.26 -15.16
CA GLY A 183 -20.86 -14.60 -15.42
C GLY A 183 -21.64 -14.97 -14.14
N GLU A 184 -22.04 -16.24 -14.04
CA GLU A 184 -22.71 -16.82 -12.86
C GLU A 184 -21.81 -17.77 -12.05
N GLN A 185 -20.53 -17.88 -12.42
CA GLN A 185 -19.57 -18.75 -11.74
C GLN A 185 -19.22 -18.23 -10.36
N LYS A 186 -18.84 -19.17 -9.48
CA LYS A 186 -18.39 -18.85 -8.13
C LYS A 186 -17.03 -18.15 -8.10
N TYR A 187 -16.12 -18.58 -8.98
CA TYR A 187 -14.77 -18.03 -9.16
C TYR A 187 -14.50 -17.76 -10.64
N LEU A 188 -13.40 -17.08 -10.96
CA LEU A 188 -13.12 -16.59 -12.32
C LEU A 188 -13.07 -17.71 -13.38
N PHE A 189 -12.63 -18.92 -13.04
CA PHE A 189 -12.44 -20.01 -14.03
C PHE A 189 -13.19 -21.30 -13.70
N GLU A 190 -13.29 -21.68 -12.42
CA GLU A 190 -13.86 -22.96 -11.99
C GLU A 190 -14.66 -22.78 -10.69
N ASN A 191 -15.08 -23.88 -10.06
CA ASN A 191 -15.78 -23.87 -8.77
C ASN A 191 -14.85 -23.72 -7.55
N ARG A 192 -13.55 -23.50 -7.76
CA ARG A 192 -12.55 -23.31 -6.72
C ARG A 192 -11.75 -22.01 -6.96
N PRO A 193 -11.24 -21.37 -5.90
CA PRO A 193 -10.43 -20.17 -6.05
C PRO A 193 -9.08 -20.47 -6.68
N SER A 194 -8.58 -19.53 -7.46
CA SER A 194 -7.23 -19.50 -8.03
C SER A 194 -6.40 -18.32 -7.50
N SER A 195 -5.13 -18.25 -7.88
CA SER A 195 -4.30 -17.07 -7.59
C SER A 195 -4.84 -15.78 -8.25
N LEU A 196 -5.52 -15.89 -9.40
CA LEU A 196 -6.13 -14.74 -10.07
C LEU A 196 -7.34 -14.21 -9.29
N ASP A 197 -8.12 -15.10 -8.66
CA ASP A 197 -9.19 -14.69 -7.75
C ASP A 197 -8.62 -13.89 -6.57
N ALA A 198 -7.51 -14.35 -5.98
CA ALA A 198 -6.86 -13.64 -4.87
C ALA A 198 -6.36 -12.25 -5.27
N ILE A 199 -5.75 -12.13 -6.45
CA ILE A 199 -5.28 -10.84 -7.00
C ILE A 199 -6.47 -9.91 -7.27
N PHE A 200 -7.52 -10.41 -7.92
CA PHE A 200 -8.69 -9.61 -8.27
C PHE A 200 -9.47 -9.15 -7.04
N LEU A 201 -9.70 -10.04 -6.05
CA LEU A 201 -10.35 -9.66 -4.80
C LEU A 201 -9.56 -8.60 -4.04
N ALA A 202 -8.24 -8.72 -3.98
CA ALA A 202 -7.40 -7.73 -3.32
C ALA A 202 -7.56 -6.35 -4.00
N HIS A 203 -7.48 -6.31 -5.33
CA HIS A 203 -7.74 -5.10 -6.12
C HIS A 203 -9.11 -4.51 -5.79
N ALA A 204 -10.17 -5.31 -5.91
CA ALA A 204 -11.53 -4.83 -5.72
C ALA A 204 -11.82 -4.36 -4.30
N LEU A 205 -11.28 -5.04 -3.28
CA LEU A 205 -11.43 -4.64 -1.88
C LEU A 205 -10.73 -3.30 -1.61
N VAL A 206 -9.53 -3.07 -2.14
CA VAL A 206 -8.87 -1.76 -2.03
C VAL A 206 -9.69 -0.70 -2.76
N VAL A 207 -10.20 -0.98 -3.96
CA VAL A 207 -11.06 -0.06 -4.71
C VAL A 207 -12.31 0.33 -3.91
N LEU A 208 -12.98 -0.63 -3.30
CA LEU A 208 -14.22 -0.39 -2.57
C LEU A 208 -14.01 0.26 -1.18
N LYS A 209 -12.92 -0.06 -0.49
CA LYS A 209 -12.71 0.33 0.92
C LYS A 209 -11.75 1.49 1.09
N ALA A 210 -10.69 1.56 0.29
CA ALA A 210 -9.62 2.54 0.46
C ALA A 210 -9.79 3.77 -0.42
N LEU A 211 -10.36 3.63 -1.62
CA LEU A 211 -10.54 4.76 -2.53
C LEU A 211 -11.75 5.62 -2.12
N PRO A 212 -11.67 6.96 -2.21
CA PRO A 212 -12.77 7.85 -1.87
C PRO A 212 -13.95 7.71 -2.85
N GLU A 213 -15.13 8.21 -2.47
CA GLU A 213 -16.32 8.19 -3.34
C GLU A 213 -16.15 8.99 -4.63
N SER A 214 -15.24 9.97 -4.66
CA SER A 214 -14.88 10.74 -5.85
C SER A 214 -13.98 9.99 -6.84
N SER A 215 -13.54 8.77 -6.51
CA SER A 215 -12.66 7.97 -7.36
C SER A 215 -13.39 7.50 -8.61
N ILE A 216 -12.79 7.78 -9.78
CA ILE A 216 -13.31 7.33 -11.07
C ILE A 216 -13.22 5.81 -11.17
N LEU A 217 -12.08 5.23 -10.75
CA LEU A 217 -11.90 3.77 -10.75
C LEU A 217 -12.93 3.06 -9.88
N ARG A 218 -13.27 3.63 -8.72
CA ARG A 218 -14.31 3.11 -7.82
C ARG A 218 -15.70 3.24 -8.42
N ALA A 219 -16.04 4.38 -9.00
CA ALA A 219 -17.33 4.60 -9.67
C ALA A 219 -17.52 3.57 -10.80
N ASN A 220 -16.51 3.45 -11.67
CA ASN A 220 -16.46 2.47 -12.74
C ASN A 220 -16.64 1.03 -12.22
N PHE A 221 -15.93 0.64 -11.16
CA PHE A 221 -16.07 -0.70 -10.59
C PHE A 221 -17.51 -0.98 -10.10
N LEU A 222 -18.13 0.00 -9.44
CA LEU A 222 -19.48 -0.14 -8.86
C LEU A 222 -20.59 -0.33 -9.91
N GLU A 223 -20.38 0.11 -11.15
CA GLU A 223 -21.31 -0.11 -12.26
C GLU A 223 -21.43 -1.60 -12.63
N ARG A 224 -20.40 -2.40 -12.35
CA ARG A 224 -20.37 -3.85 -12.67
C ARG A 224 -20.92 -4.67 -11.50
N THR A 225 -22.24 -4.75 -11.42
CA THR A 225 -22.94 -5.44 -10.32
C THR A 225 -22.53 -6.91 -10.12
N ILE A 226 -22.16 -7.63 -11.18
CA ILE A 226 -21.66 -9.01 -11.12
C ILE A 226 -20.38 -9.08 -10.29
N LEU A 227 -19.41 -8.19 -10.58
CA LEU A 227 -18.14 -8.13 -9.87
C LEU A 227 -18.33 -7.71 -8.41
N VAL A 228 -19.21 -6.73 -8.15
CA VAL A 228 -19.53 -6.28 -6.78
C VAL A 228 -20.11 -7.42 -5.96
N ARG A 229 -21.06 -8.18 -6.52
CA ARG A 229 -21.67 -9.34 -5.87
C ARG A 229 -20.63 -10.41 -5.55
N TYR A 230 -19.75 -10.70 -6.51
CA TYR A 230 -18.66 -11.65 -6.33
C TYR A 230 -17.73 -11.29 -5.16
N VAL A 231 -17.32 -10.02 -5.07
CA VAL A 231 -16.47 -9.56 -3.96
C VAL A 231 -17.17 -9.72 -2.63
N GLN A 232 -18.46 -9.38 -2.55
CA GLN A 232 -19.25 -9.55 -1.33
C GLN A 232 -19.35 -11.01 -0.90
N GLN A 233 -19.62 -11.92 -1.84
CA GLN A 233 -19.70 -13.35 -1.57
C GLN A 233 -18.37 -13.90 -1.07
N CYS A 234 -17.28 -13.68 -1.82
CA CYS A 234 -15.97 -14.20 -1.45
C CYS A 234 -15.46 -13.60 -0.12
N THR A 235 -15.77 -12.34 0.17
CA THR A 235 -15.40 -11.73 1.46
C THR A 235 -16.14 -12.38 2.63
N ALA A 236 -17.42 -12.70 2.47
CA ALA A 236 -18.19 -13.41 3.49
C ALA A 236 -17.60 -14.80 3.76
N GLU A 237 -17.24 -15.55 2.71
CA GLU A 237 -16.61 -16.88 2.82
C GLU A 237 -15.26 -16.82 3.56
N ILE A 238 -14.41 -15.82 3.27
CA ILE A 238 -13.11 -15.65 3.94
C ILE A 238 -13.29 -15.32 5.44
N ILE A 239 -14.29 -14.51 5.78
CA ILE A 239 -14.61 -14.16 7.17
C ILE A 239 -15.16 -15.36 7.92
N GLU A 240 -16.10 -16.10 7.33
CA GLU A 240 -16.70 -17.30 7.92
C GLU A 240 -15.65 -18.39 8.16
N ALA A 241 -14.78 -18.64 7.19
CA ALA A 241 -13.66 -19.58 7.34
C ALA A 241 -12.69 -19.17 8.46
N SER A 242 -12.60 -17.87 8.78
CA SER A 242 -11.78 -17.37 9.88
C SER A 242 -12.48 -17.43 11.24
N ALA A 243 -13.80 -17.62 11.28
CA ALA A 243 -14.59 -17.70 12.51
C ALA A 243 -14.73 -19.12 13.07
N ILE A 244 -14.29 -20.16 12.34
CA ILE A 244 -14.24 -21.53 12.84
C ILE A 244 -13.12 -21.61 13.90
N PRO A 245 -13.44 -21.84 15.20
CA PRO A 245 -12.45 -21.70 16.25
C PRO A 245 -11.48 -22.89 16.27
N SER A 246 -10.18 -22.60 16.22
CA SER A 246 -9.18 -23.48 16.81
C SER A 246 -9.41 -23.47 18.33
N ASN A 247 -9.71 -24.62 18.92
CA ASN A 247 -9.82 -24.80 20.38
C ASN A 247 -8.49 -24.45 21.07
N TYR A 248 -8.30 -23.17 21.41
CA TYR A 248 -7.30 -22.73 22.38
C TYR A 248 -7.91 -21.64 23.25
N PRO A 249 -7.60 -21.60 24.56
CA PRO A 249 -8.24 -20.66 25.49
C PRO A 249 -7.82 -19.23 25.18
N ASP A 250 -8.83 -18.39 24.97
CA ASP A 250 -8.74 -16.93 24.83
C ASP A 250 -8.08 -16.32 26.09
N PHE A 251 -6.90 -15.71 25.92
CA PHE A 251 -6.40 -14.76 26.90
C PHE A 251 -7.04 -13.40 26.64
N HIS A 252 -8.22 -13.19 27.23
CA HIS A 252 -8.84 -11.88 27.35
C HIS A 252 -7.89 -10.93 28.11
N ALA A 253 -7.31 -9.96 27.40
CA ALA A 253 -6.79 -8.76 28.02
C ALA A 253 -7.85 -7.66 27.92
N GLU A 254 -8.60 -7.44 29.01
CA GLU A 254 -9.51 -6.31 29.12
C GLU A 254 -8.76 -4.97 29.05
N PRO A 255 -9.26 -3.97 28.31
CA PRO A 255 -8.75 -2.61 28.41
C PRO A 255 -9.29 -1.97 29.70
N SER A 256 -8.39 -1.79 30.67
CA SER A 256 -8.67 -1.03 31.89
C SER A 256 -9.07 0.41 31.58
N SER A 257 -10.31 0.73 31.95
CA SER A 257 -10.82 2.10 32.01
C SER A 257 -10.18 2.84 33.18
N SER A 258 -9.63 4.03 32.93
CA SER A 258 -9.40 5.03 33.97
C SER A 258 -9.85 6.40 33.49
N ALA A 259 -11.10 6.71 33.82
CA ALA A 259 -11.59 8.07 33.83
C ALA A 259 -11.05 8.77 35.07
N SER A 260 -10.41 9.93 34.91
CA SER A 260 -10.34 10.92 35.98
C SER A 260 -10.78 12.29 35.47
N LYS A 261 -11.79 12.81 36.18
CA LYS A 261 -12.46 14.10 35.99
C LYS A 261 -11.49 15.25 36.25
N GLY A 262 -11.55 16.28 35.40
CA GLY A 262 -10.81 17.53 35.57
C GLY A 262 -11.56 18.75 35.05
N ARG A 263 -12.66 19.08 35.76
CA ARG A 263 -13.36 20.37 35.89
C ARG A 263 -12.90 21.56 35.01
N SER A 264 -13.82 22.04 34.20
CA SER A 264 -13.77 23.28 33.41
C SER A 264 -14.29 24.50 34.16
N THR A 265 -13.65 25.67 33.94
CA THR A 265 -14.12 27.09 33.88
C THR A 265 -13.05 28.06 34.43
N PRO A 266 -13.08 29.39 34.15
CA PRO A 266 -13.47 30.09 32.92
C PRO A 266 -12.46 31.20 32.49
N GLY A 267 -12.54 31.59 31.21
CA GLY A 267 -12.28 32.91 30.64
C GLY A 267 -11.17 33.81 31.22
N SER A 268 -10.02 33.86 30.53
CA SER A 268 -9.07 34.99 30.64
C SER A 268 -9.23 35.95 29.45
N LYS A 269 -9.50 37.22 29.78
CA LYS A 269 -9.62 38.41 28.93
C LYS A 269 -8.51 38.54 27.86
N PRO A 270 -8.75 39.27 26.74
CA PRO A 270 -7.77 39.42 25.68
C PRO A 270 -6.55 40.20 26.18
N LYS A 271 -5.39 39.53 26.25
CA LYS A 271 -4.12 40.20 26.51
C LYS A 271 -3.76 41.08 25.33
N THR A 272 -3.57 42.36 25.65
CA THR A 272 -3.05 43.43 24.79
C THR A 272 -1.79 42.97 24.05
N LYS A 273 -1.74 43.22 22.73
CA LYS A 273 -0.56 42.96 21.89
C LYS A 273 0.69 43.62 22.52
N PRO A 274 1.80 42.91 22.74
CA PRO A 274 3.04 43.56 23.16
C PRO A 274 3.57 44.40 22.00
N LYS A 275 3.81 45.70 22.27
CA LYS A 275 4.52 46.60 21.35
C LYS A 275 5.86 45.96 20.96
N ARG A 276 6.13 45.89 19.65
CA ARG A 276 7.41 45.42 19.09
C ARG A 276 8.56 46.19 19.76
N LYS A 277 9.34 45.51 20.60
CA LYS A 277 10.67 45.99 21.00
C LYS A 277 11.63 45.84 19.82
N PRO A 278 12.57 46.79 19.60
CA PRO A 278 13.58 46.64 18.56
C PRO A 278 14.42 45.39 18.83
N GLN A 279 14.40 44.44 17.89
CA GLN A 279 15.20 43.21 17.98
C GLN A 279 16.67 43.56 18.13
N THR A 280 17.29 43.11 19.21
CA THR A 280 18.74 43.23 19.44
C THR A 280 19.51 42.46 18.36
N LYS A 281 20.71 42.92 18.01
CA LYS A 281 21.54 42.33 16.94
C LYS A 281 21.76 40.82 17.16
N GLU A 282 21.87 40.39 18.41
CA GLU A 282 22.04 38.99 18.81
C GLU A 282 20.83 38.11 18.46
N GLU A 283 19.59 38.59 18.70
CA GLU A 283 18.37 37.85 18.36
C GLU A 283 18.23 37.63 16.84
N LYS A 284 18.65 38.62 16.04
CA LYS A 284 18.72 38.48 14.57
C LYS A 284 19.75 37.45 14.13
N THR A 285 20.91 37.41 14.78
CA THR A 285 21.95 36.40 14.47
C THR A 285 21.52 35.00 14.88
N PHE A 286 20.87 34.84 16.03
CA PHE A 286 20.34 33.54 16.48
C PHE A 286 19.26 33.04 15.52
N ARG A 287 18.34 33.90 15.08
CA ARG A 287 17.31 33.53 14.12
C ARG A 287 17.88 33.18 12.73
N ARG A 288 18.95 33.85 12.29
CA ARG A 288 19.68 33.48 11.07
C ARG A 288 20.38 32.12 11.25
N ARG A 289 21.09 31.90 12.35
CA ARG A 289 21.74 30.61 12.67
C ARG A 289 20.73 29.46 12.79
N ALA A 290 19.56 29.71 13.39
CA ALA A 290 18.47 28.75 13.45
C ALA A 290 17.92 28.41 12.06
N LYS A 291 17.81 29.40 11.15
CA LYS A 291 17.45 29.14 9.75
C LYS A 291 18.51 28.30 9.05
N TYR A 292 19.80 28.60 9.22
CA TYR A 292 20.89 27.81 8.65
C TYR A 292 20.93 26.39 9.23
N PHE A 293 20.61 26.21 10.51
CA PHE A 293 20.49 24.89 11.12
C PHE A 293 19.35 24.09 10.49
N VAL A 294 18.17 24.70 10.30
CA VAL A 294 17.05 24.04 9.60
C VAL A 294 17.42 23.69 8.15
N VAL A 295 18.08 24.61 7.43
CA VAL A 295 18.56 24.34 6.06
C VAL A 295 19.58 23.20 6.06
N ALA A 296 20.54 23.19 6.98
CA ALA A 296 21.54 22.12 7.09
C ALA A 296 20.89 20.76 7.40
N GLN A 297 19.87 20.72 8.25
CA GLN A 297 19.09 19.50 8.51
C GLN A 297 18.38 19.01 7.25
N VAL A 298 17.75 19.91 6.48
CA VAL A 298 17.12 19.55 5.20
C VAL A 298 18.16 19.02 4.19
N VAL A 299 19.32 19.68 4.06
CA VAL A 299 20.42 19.25 3.19
C VAL A 299 20.95 17.88 3.61
N ALA A 300 21.13 17.64 4.92
CA ALA A 300 21.59 16.35 5.44
C ALA A 300 20.59 15.22 5.14
N VAL A 301 19.28 15.48 5.26
CA VAL A 301 18.24 14.51 4.89
C VAL A 301 18.29 14.22 3.39
N ILE A 302 18.44 15.23 2.54
CA ILE A 302 18.57 15.05 1.08
C ILE A 302 19.80 14.20 0.76
N LEU A 303 20.97 14.54 1.30
CA LEU A 303 22.22 13.78 1.10
C LEU A 303 22.10 12.32 1.58
N PHE A 304 21.50 12.10 2.76
CA PHE A 304 21.28 10.76 3.28
C PHE A 304 20.37 9.93 2.36
N LEU A 305 19.29 10.54 1.84
CA LEU A 305 18.39 9.87 0.89
C LEU A 305 19.08 9.59 -0.45
N SER A 306 19.93 10.49 -0.94
CA SER A 306 20.71 10.28 -2.17
C SER A 306 21.71 9.13 -2.03
N VAL A 307 22.44 9.08 -0.91
CA VAL A 307 23.42 8.00 -0.62
C VAL A 307 22.73 6.66 -0.42
N ARG A 308 21.60 6.61 0.30
CA ARG A 308 20.84 5.36 0.50
C ARG A 308 20.09 4.87 -0.73
N SER A 309 19.77 5.76 -1.68
CA SER A 309 19.01 5.40 -2.89
C SER A 309 19.89 4.98 -4.06
N GLY A 310 21.23 4.92 -3.92
CA GLY A 310 22.12 4.51 -5.02
C GLY A 310 22.11 5.43 -6.23
N LEU A 311 21.75 6.71 -6.06
CA LEU A 311 21.70 7.71 -7.13
C LEU A 311 23.09 8.31 -7.38
N GLY A 312 24.06 7.44 -7.66
CA GLY A 312 25.48 7.81 -7.80
C GLY A 312 26.01 7.81 -9.23
N ASP A 313 25.19 7.54 -10.25
CA ASP A 313 25.73 7.23 -11.58
C ASP A 313 25.03 7.90 -12.77
N ASN A 314 24.23 8.96 -12.56
CA ASN A 314 23.72 9.76 -13.68
C ASN A 314 23.33 11.17 -13.21
N ALA A 315 24.29 12.09 -13.25
CA ALA A 315 24.03 13.52 -13.18
C ALA A 315 25.15 14.29 -13.90
N ASP A 316 25.25 14.11 -15.23
CA ASP A 316 25.77 15.16 -16.09
C ASP A 316 24.69 16.25 -16.16
N LEU A 317 24.76 17.20 -15.23
CA LEU A 317 24.06 18.47 -15.33
C LEU A 317 25.00 19.45 -16.05
N GLU A 318 24.83 19.55 -17.36
CA GLU A 318 25.32 20.69 -18.15
C GLU A 318 24.77 21.97 -17.52
N LEU A 319 25.67 22.74 -16.92
CA LEU A 319 25.43 24.07 -16.39
C LEU A 319 25.53 25.04 -17.57
N ASP A 320 24.38 25.37 -18.14
CA ASP A 320 24.29 26.37 -19.20
C ASP A 320 24.66 27.75 -18.63
N ASP A 321 25.56 28.40 -19.34
CA ASP A 321 26.30 29.61 -18.98
C ASP A 321 25.38 30.85 -19.00
N ALA A 322 24.95 31.30 -17.83
CA ALA A 322 24.32 32.60 -17.67
C ALA A 322 25.40 33.64 -17.32
N GLY A 323 26.00 34.21 -18.37
CA GLY A 323 26.91 35.34 -18.29
C GLY A 323 26.26 36.54 -17.59
N TYR A 324 26.84 36.95 -16.47
CA TYR A 324 26.62 38.25 -15.87
C TYR A 324 27.78 39.15 -16.27
N ASP A 325 27.56 39.98 -17.30
CA ASP A 325 28.39 41.15 -17.55
C ASP A 325 28.23 42.13 -16.38
N LEU A 326 29.33 42.36 -15.68
CA LEU A 326 29.54 43.52 -14.84
C LEU A 326 30.31 44.52 -15.70
N ASP A 327 29.69 45.63 -16.07
CA ASP A 327 30.40 46.90 -16.28
C ASP A 327 29.46 48.11 -16.10
N GLU A 328 30.01 49.08 -15.36
CA GLU A 328 29.60 50.46 -15.00
C GLU A 328 28.45 50.71 -14.01
#